data_AF-A0A5C7L9R8-F1
#
_entry.id   AF-A0A5C7L9R8-F1
#
_cell.length_a   1.000
_cell.length_b   1.000
_cell.length_c   1.000
_cell.angle_alpha   90.00
_cell.angle_beta   90.00
_cell.angle_gamma   90.00
#
_symmetry.space_group_name_H-M   'P 1'
#
loop_
_entity.id
_entity.type
_entity.pdbx_description
1 polymer ?
#
loop_
_entity_poly.entity_id
_entity_poly.type
_entity_poly.pdbx_seq_one_letter_code
_entity_poly.pdbx_strand_id
1 'polypeptide(L)'
;MCALRRDEEVLALHALREAQRSGAAATPVSADLLKTLSADRLISADDYGGFQLTERGHAHLATMSRRGITPERLLARRRRR
;
A
#
# COMPACT_ATOMS: atom_id res chain seq x y z
N MET A 1 -19.99 -2.90 -0.33
CA MET A 1 -18.90 -2.71 -1.31
C MET A 1 -17.56 -2.65 -0.58
N CYS A 2 -16.49 -3.22 -1.17
CA CYS A 2 -15.08 -2.88 -0.90
C CYS A 2 -14.28 -3.58 0.23
N ALA A 3 -14.41 -4.90 0.44
CA ALA A 3 -13.32 -5.65 1.11
C ALA A 3 -12.08 -5.76 0.20
N LEU A 4 -12.29 -5.98 -1.10
CA LEU A 4 -11.23 -6.08 -2.11
C LEU A 4 -10.40 -4.80 -2.27
N ARG A 5 -11.02 -3.61 -2.20
CA ARG A 5 -10.26 -2.34 -2.26
C ARG A 5 -9.28 -2.19 -1.09
N ARG A 6 -9.70 -2.54 0.13
CA ARG A 6 -8.83 -2.46 1.32
C ARG A 6 -7.65 -3.41 1.23
N ASP A 7 -7.86 -4.61 0.69
CA ASP A 7 -6.79 -5.58 0.49
C ASP A 7 -5.74 -5.03 -0.51
N GLU A 8 -6.20 -4.41 -1.61
CA GLU A 8 -5.30 -3.80 -2.59
C GLU A 8 -4.58 -2.56 -2.06
N GLU A 9 -5.26 -1.71 -1.28
CA GLU A 9 -4.66 -0.56 -0.59
C GLU A 9 -3.52 -1.00 0.34
N VAL A 10 -3.75 -2.01 1.18
CA VAL A 10 -2.72 -2.53 2.11
C VAL A 10 -1.53 -3.13 1.37
N LEU A 11 -1.78 -3.87 0.28
CA LEU A 11 -0.72 -4.43 -0.55
C LEU A 11 0.10 -3.34 -1.24
N ALA A 12 -0.54 -2.30 -1.78
CA ALA A 12 0.14 -1.19 -2.42
C ALA A 12 0.97 -0.36 -1.43
N LEU A 13 0.42 -0.04 -0.27
CA LEU A 13 1.14 0.66 0.80
C LEU A 13 2.33 -0.17 1.30
N HIS A 14 2.18 -1.49 1.41
CA HIS A 14 3.28 -2.37 1.78
C HIS A 14 4.39 -2.37 0.72
N ALA A 15 4.02 -2.51 -0.55
CA ALA A 15 4.99 -2.52 -1.65
C ALA A 15 5.75 -1.19 -1.74
N LEU A 16 5.09 -0.06 -1.55
CA LEU A 16 5.74 1.25 -1.50
C LEU A 16 6.71 1.36 -0.32
N ARG A 17 6.33 0.84 0.85
CA ARG A 17 7.21 0.76 2.03
C ARG A 17 8.46 -0.08 1.76
N GLU A 18 8.30 -1.23 1.11
CA GLU A 18 9.42 -2.11 0.77
C GLU A 18 10.31 -1.50 -0.31
N ALA A 19 9.72 -0.86 -1.31
CA ALA A 19 10.45 -0.12 -2.35
C ALA A 19 11.36 0.96 -1.74
N GLN A 20 10.82 1.77 -0.82
CA GLN A 20 11.60 2.77 -0.08
C GLN A 20 12.70 2.14 0.78
N ARG A 21 12.39 1.04 1.48
CA ARG A 21 13.34 0.38 2.38
C ARG A 21 14.48 -0.33 1.64
N SER A 22 14.20 -0.88 0.47
CA SER A 22 15.16 -1.67 -0.31
C SER A 22 15.80 -0.88 -1.45
N GLY A 23 15.33 0.33 -1.75
CA GLY A 23 15.68 1.07 -2.97
C GLY A 23 15.26 0.35 -4.26
N ALA A 24 14.35 -0.63 -4.16
CA ALA A 24 13.89 -1.43 -5.28
C ALA A 24 12.78 -0.68 -6.02
N ALA A 25 12.67 -0.89 -7.34
CA ALA A 25 11.54 -0.38 -8.11
C ALA A 25 10.24 -0.91 -7.49
N ALA A 26 9.32 0.00 -7.13
CA ALA A 26 8.03 -0.39 -6.60
C ALA A 26 7.36 -1.36 -7.59
N THR A 27 6.81 -2.47 -7.07
CA THR A 27 5.98 -3.37 -7.88
C THR A 27 4.91 -2.57 -8.61
N PRO A 28 4.48 -2.95 -9.83
CA PRO A 28 3.51 -2.16 -10.59
C PRO A 28 2.21 -2.00 -9.80
N VAL A 29 2.04 -0.83 -9.18
CA VAL A 29 0.80 -0.39 -8.56
C VAL A 29 0.02 0.36 -9.63
N SER A 30 -1.26 0.01 -9.81
CA SER A 30 -2.12 0.68 -10.77
C SER A 30 -2.19 2.19 -10.49
N ALA A 31 -2.10 3.02 -11.54
CA ALA A 31 -2.15 4.48 -11.39
C ALA A 31 -3.42 4.98 -10.70
N ASP A 32 -4.57 4.31 -10.92
CA ASP A 32 -5.83 4.63 -10.23
C ASP A 32 -5.79 4.34 -8.73
N LEU A 33 -5.05 3.29 -8.32
CA LEU A 33 -4.85 2.98 -6.92
C LEU A 33 -3.93 4.01 -6.26
N LEU A 34 -2.86 4.44 -6.94
CA LEU A 34 -1.99 5.52 -6.47
C LEU A 34 -2.77 6.84 -6.31
N LYS A 35 -3.63 7.19 -7.27
CA LYS A 35 -4.53 8.37 -7.16
C LYS A 35 -5.45 8.26 -5.94
N THR A 36 -6.01 7.08 -5.69
CA THR A 36 -6.88 6.84 -4.53
C THR A 36 -6.10 7.00 -3.21
N LEU A 37 -4.94 6.36 -3.09
CA LEU A 37 -4.08 6.45 -1.92
C LEU A 37 -3.59 7.89 -1.67
N SER A 38 -3.30 8.64 -2.73
CA SER A 38 -2.91 10.05 -2.64
C SER A 38 -4.09 10.94 -2.21
N ALA A 39 -5.29 10.72 -2.77
CA ALA A 39 -6.50 11.42 -2.37
C ALA A 39 -6.84 11.18 -0.88
N ASP A 40 -6.61 9.96 -0.39
CA ASP A 40 -6.78 9.58 1.02
C ASP A 40 -5.62 10.05 1.93
N ARG A 41 -4.64 10.76 1.36
CA ARG A 41 -3.43 11.28 2.01
C ARG A 41 -2.58 10.19 2.66
N LEU A 42 -2.60 8.96 2.13
CA LEU A 42 -1.82 7.83 2.62
C LEU A 42 -0.42 7.82 2.00
N ILE A 43 -0.28 8.38 0.80
CA ILE A 43 0.99 8.56 0.10
C ILE A 43 1.14 10.01 -0.38
N SER A 44 2.37 10.46 -0.56
CA SER A 44 2.70 11.71 -1.24
C SER A 44 3.68 11.42 -2.39
N ALA A 45 3.68 12.27 -3.41
CA ALA A 45 4.80 12.28 -4.35
C ALA A 45 6.08 12.67 -3.61
N ASP A 46 7.20 12.10 -4.03
CA ASP A 46 8.53 12.56 -3.64
C ASP A 46 9.13 13.44 -4.75
N ASP A 47 10.21 14.16 -4.42
CA ASP A 47 10.88 15.08 -5.34
C ASP A 47 11.61 14.37 -6.51
N TYR A 48 11.73 13.04 -6.45
CA TYR A 48 12.40 12.19 -7.43
C TYR A 48 11.42 11.49 -8.38
N GLY A 49 10.13 11.86 -8.34
CA GLY A 49 9.08 11.29 -9.19
C GLY A 49 8.55 9.94 -8.71
N GLY A 50 8.88 9.54 -7.48
CA GLY A 50 8.33 8.39 -6.78
C GLY A 50 7.18 8.75 -5.84
N PHE A 51 6.76 7.76 -5.05
CA PHE A 51 5.72 7.91 -4.03
C PHE A 51 6.24 7.44 -2.69
N GLN A 52 6.09 8.29 -1.67
CA GLN A 52 6.43 7.99 -0.29
C GLN A 52 5.19 7.83 0.59
N LEU A 53 5.32 7.07 1.68
CA LEU A 53 4.25 6.92 2.67
C LEU A 53 4.20 8.17 3.54
N THR A 54 2.99 8.67 3.80
CA THR A 54 2.79 9.70 4.82
C THR A 54 2.69 9.05 6.20
N GLU A 55 2.75 9.86 7.27
CA GLU A 55 2.44 9.40 8.63
C GLU A 55 1.07 8.72 8.71
N ARG A 56 0.08 9.24 7.96
CA ARG A 56 -1.26 8.66 7.87
C ARG A 56 -1.23 7.29 7.18
N GLY A 57 -0.44 7.13 6.12
CA GLY A 57 -0.20 5.84 5.47
C GLY A 57 0.40 4.81 6.41
N HIS A 58 1.40 5.21 7.21
CA HIS A 58 2.00 4.36 8.24
C HIS A 58 0.97 3.96 9.31
N ALA A 59 0.19 4.90 9.84
CA ALA A 59 -0.85 4.64 10.83
C ALA A 59 -1.97 3.73 10.26
N HIS A 60 -2.30 3.90 8.99
CA HIS A 60 -3.27 3.06 8.29
C HIS A 60 -2.80 1.61 8.20
N LEU A 61 -1.55 1.37 7.76
CA LEU A 61 -0.94 0.04 7.76
C LEU A 61 -0.93 -0.59 9.16
N ALA A 62 -0.56 0.18 10.19
CA ALA A 62 -0.57 -0.30 11.57
C ALA A 62 -1.99 -0.69 12.04
N THR A 63 -2.99 0.10 11.66
CA THR A 63 -4.40 -0.17 11.98
C THR A 63 -4.90 -1.44 11.29
N MET A 64 -4.56 -1.64 10.01
CA MET A 64 -4.95 -2.84 9.27
C MET A 64 -4.26 -4.10 9.81
N SER A 65 -2.98 -3.98 10.18
CA SER A 65 -2.26 -5.06 10.85
C SER A 65 -2.93 -5.48 12.16
N ARG A 66 -3.34 -4.51 13.00
CA ARG A 66 -4.12 -4.78 14.24
C ARG A 66 -5.46 -5.47 13.97
N ARG A 67 -6.06 -5.25 12.80
CA ARG A 67 -7.29 -5.91 12.35
C ARG A 67 -7.05 -7.29 11.72
N GLY A 68 -5.80 -7.76 11.70
CA GLY A 68 -5.41 -9.02 11.07
C GLY A 68 -5.36 -8.97 9.54
N ILE A 69 -5.42 -7.78 8.95
CA ILE A 69 -5.29 -7.54 7.50
C ILE A 69 -3.82 -7.18 7.26
N THR A 70 -2.99 -8.21 7.11
CA THR A 70 -1.55 -8.04 6.86
C THR A 70 -1.21 -8.41 5.42
N PRO A 71 -0.22 -7.74 4.81
CA PRO A 71 0.18 -8.02 3.44
C PRO A 71 0.53 -9.50 3.21
N GLU A 72 1.14 -10.18 4.18
CA GLU A 72 1.46 -11.62 4.08
C GLU A 72 0.18 -12.46 3.98
N ARG A 73 -0.85 -12.14 4.77
CA ARG A 73 -2.15 -12.85 4.72
C ARG A 73 -2.89 -12.58 3.42
N LEU A 74 -2.78 -11.36 2.89
CA LEU A 74 -3.41 -10.98 1.62
C LEU A 74 -2.72 -11.62 0.42
N LEU A 75 -1.37 -11.65 0.41
CA LEU A 75 -0.58 -12.36 -0.59
C LEU A 75 -0.87 -13.87 -0.56
N ALA A 76 -0.97 -14.46 0.64
CA ALA A 76 -1.35 -15.87 0.81
C ALA A 76 -2.76 -16.16 0.26
N ARG A 77 -3.72 -15.23 0.42
CA ARG A 77 -5.06 -15.34 -0.18
C ARG A 77 -5.03 -15.27 -1.71
N ARG A 78 -4.23 -14.37 -2.30
CA ARG A 78 -4.07 -14.26 -3.76
C ARG A 78 -3.50 -15.54 -4.38
N ARG A 79 -2.56 -16.22 -3.72
CA ARG A 79 -1.96 -17.48 -4.20
C ARG A 79 -2.89 -18.71 -4.13
N ARG A 80 -4.02 -18.62 -3.43
CA ARG A 80 -5.01 -19.70 -3.30
C ARG A 80 -6.24 -19.54 -4.22
N ARG A 81 -6.28 -18.48 -5.03
CA ARG A 81 -7.28 -18.27 -6.08
C ARG A 81 -6.68 -18.64 -7.43
#